data_AF-A0A7C1SQI6-F1
#
_entry.id   AF-A0A7C1SQI6-F1
#
_cell.length_a   1.000
_cell.length_b   1.000
_cell.length_c   1.000
_cell.angle_alpha   90.00
_cell.angle_beta   90.00
_cell.angle_gamma   90.00
#
_symmetry.space_group_name_H-M   'P 1'
#
loop_
_entity.id
_entity.type
_entity.pdbx_description
1 polymer ?
#
loop_
_entity_poly.entity_id
_entity_poly.type
_entity_poly.pdbx_seq_one_letter_code
_entity_poly.pdbx_strand_id
1 'polypeptide(L)'
;MTESINLLIGIVVLVLGFPLGHYLAKYTKEEIKSGRKWFKLLIVLSFVGAIAGLIFRDDAVLFSFLFIVIVTIRSLKRGKK
;
A
#
# COMPACT_ATOMS: atom_id res chain seq x y z
N MET A 1 26.64 -1.76 4.45
CA MET A 1 25.97 -0.69 5.23
C MET A 1 24.72 -0.16 4.55
N THR A 2 24.73 0.05 3.23
CA THR A 2 23.59 0.64 2.48
C THR A 2 22.34 -0.26 2.42
N GLU A 3 22.49 -1.57 2.26
CA GLU A 3 21.36 -2.51 2.14
C GLU A 3 20.51 -2.59 3.42
N SER A 4 21.16 -2.69 4.58
CA SER A 4 20.47 -2.70 5.88
C SER A 4 19.71 -1.39 6.14
N ILE A 5 20.24 -0.26 5.68
CA ILE A 5 19.59 1.06 5.78
C ILE A 5 18.38 1.12 4.85
N ASN A 6 18.50 0.66 3.61
CA ASN A 6 17.39 0.63 2.65
C ASN A 6 16.23 -0.24 3.15
N LEU A 7 16.53 -1.39 3.74
CA LEU A 7 15.54 -2.28 4.33
C LEU A 7 14.84 -1.60 5.52
N LEU A 8 15.60 -0.92 6.40
CA LEU A 8 15.06 -0.18 7.54
C LEU A 8 14.15 0.97 7.09
N ILE A 9 14.55 1.71 6.05
CA ILE A 9 13.72 2.76 5.43
C ILE A 9 12.44 2.15 4.85
N GLY A 10 12.54 1.03 4.13
CA GLY A 10 11.39 0.31 3.59
C GLY A 10 10.38 -0.08 4.66
N ILE A 11 10.85 -0.61 5.79
CA ILE A 11 9.99 -0.95 6.94
C ILE A 11 9.31 0.31 7.49
N VAL A 12 10.04 1.40 7.72
CA VAL A 12 9.48 2.66 8.22
C VAL A 12 8.40 3.19 7.27
N VAL A 13 8.66 3.17 5.96
CA VAL A 13 7.68 3.57 4.93
C VAL A 13 6.44 2.69 4.98
N LEU A 14 6.57 1.37 5.09
CA LEU A 14 5.43 0.46 5.23
C LEU A 14 4.59 0.76 6.49
N VAL A 15 5.24 1.04 7.62
CA VAL A 15 4.55 1.42 8.86
C VAL A 15 3.78 2.73 8.68
N LEU A 16 4.35 3.72 7.99
CA LEU A 16 3.67 4.98 7.64
C LEU A 16 2.47 4.78 6.72
N GLY A 17 2.40 3.66 5.99
CA GLY A 17 1.23 3.29 5.20
C GLY A 17 -0.06 3.15 6.05
N PHE A 18 0.06 2.76 7.32
CA PHE A 18 -1.09 2.63 8.22
C PHE A 18 -1.77 3.97 8.57
N PRO A 19 -1.06 5.00 9.10
CA PRO A 19 -1.66 6.29 9.37
C PRO A 19 -2.11 6.99 8.09
N LEU A 20 -1.34 6.87 6.99
CA LEU A 20 -1.72 7.47 5.70
C LEU A 20 -3.00 6.85 5.15
N GLY A 21 -3.13 5.52 5.15
CA GLY A 21 -4.37 4.86 4.75
C GLY A 21 -5.55 5.23 5.63
N HIS A 22 -5.34 5.49 6.93
CA HIS A 22 -6.39 6.01 7.79
C HIS A 22 -6.81 7.43 7.42
N TYR A 23 -5.85 8.31 7.16
CA TYR A 23 -6.09 9.70 6.79
C TYR A 23 -6.85 9.77 5.46
N LEU A 24 -6.37 9.05 4.44
CA LEU A 24 -7.06 8.89 3.15
C LEU A 24 -8.52 8.48 3.34
N ALA A 25 -8.78 7.44 4.14
CA ALA A 25 -10.14 6.99 4.40
C ALA A 25 -11.07 8.07 4.96
N LYS A 26 -10.53 9.07 5.68
CA LYS A 26 -11.31 10.15 6.29
C LYS A 26 -11.72 11.18 5.26
N TYR A 27 -10.83 11.50 4.32
CA TYR A 27 -11.08 12.54 3.31
C TYR A 27 -11.75 11.99 2.05
N THR A 28 -11.64 10.69 1.75
CA THR A 28 -12.15 10.10 0.51
C THR A 28 -13.29 9.08 0.73
N LYS A 29 -14.13 9.30 1.75
CA LYS A 29 -15.20 8.35 2.11
C LYS A 29 -16.18 8.08 0.96
N GLU A 30 -16.60 9.12 0.25
CA GLU A 30 -17.59 9.01 -0.83
C GLU A 30 -17.00 8.35 -2.09
N GLU A 31 -15.73 8.62 -2.39
CA GLU A 31 -14.95 8.03 -3.47
C GLU A 31 -14.65 6.55 -3.20
N ILE A 32 -14.36 6.19 -1.94
CA ILE A 32 -14.19 4.79 -1.54
C ILE A 32 -15.52 4.03 -1.63
N LYS A 33 -16.65 4.69 -1.34
CA LYS A 33 -17.98 4.08 -1.40
C LYS A 33 -18.40 3.81 -2.84
N SER A 34 -18.25 4.79 -3.73
CA SER A 34 -18.57 4.66 -5.16
C SER A 34 -17.53 3.82 -5.91
N GLY A 35 -16.24 3.96 -5.60
CA GLY A 35 -15.10 3.35 -6.27
C GLY A 35 -14.61 2.03 -5.68
N ARG A 36 -15.32 1.42 -4.72
CA ARG A 36 -14.86 0.24 -3.95
C ARG A 36 -14.30 -0.91 -4.81
N LYS A 37 -14.90 -1.17 -5.98
CA LYS A 37 -14.46 -2.21 -6.91
C LYS A 37 -13.06 -1.91 -7.47
N TRP A 38 -12.80 -0.65 -7.80
CA TRP A 38 -11.50 -0.18 -8.30
C TRP A 38 -10.42 -0.23 -7.22
N PHE A 39 -10.74 0.12 -5.98
CA PHE A 39 -9.82 -0.03 -4.85
C PHE A 39 -9.42 -1.50 -4.63
N LYS A 40 -10.35 -2.44 -4.77
CA LYS A 40 -10.04 -3.87 -4.71
C LYS A 40 -9.17 -4.31 -5.87
N LEU A 41 -9.43 -3.83 -7.09
CA LEU A 41 -8.61 -4.11 -8.26
C LEU A 41 -7.17 -3.59 -8.08
N LEU A 42 -7.04 -2.38 -7.53
CA LEU A 42 -5.74 -1.76 -7.21
C LEU A 42 -4.94 -2.62 -6.22
N ILE A 43 -5.59 -3.19 -5.20
CA ILE A 43 -4.94 -4.12 -4.27
C ILE A 43 -4.41 -5.35 -5.01
N VAL A 44 -5.21 -5.96 -5.89
CA VAL A 44 -4.79 -7.15 -6.65
C VAL A 44 -3.61 -6.82 -7.58
N LEU A 45 -3.71 -5.74 -8.35
CA LEU A 45 -2.63 -5.29 -9.25
C LEU A 45 -1.35 -4.97 -8.47
N SER A 46 -1.47 -4.30 -7.33
CA SER A 46 -0.32 -3.98 -6.49
C SER A 46 0.28 -5.23 -5.86
N PHE A 47 -0.53 -6.23 -5.52
CA PHE A 47 -0.02 -7.50 -5.01
C PHE A 47 0.76 -8.27 -6.08
N VAL A 48 0.29 -8.27 -7.33
CA VAL A 48 1.04 -8.82 -8.48
C VAL A 48 2.36 -8.06 -8.68
N GLY A 49 2.34 -6.72 -8.59
CA GLY A 49 3.54 -5.90 -8.67
C GLY A 49 4.55 -6.19 -7.55
N ALA A 50 4.07 -6.43 -6.32
CA ALA A 50 4.92 -6.83 -5.20
C ALA A 50 5.57 -8.20 -5.44
N ILE A 51 4.81 -9.18 -5.95
CA ILE A 51 5.35 -10.50 -6.32
C ILE A 51 6.39 -10.38 -7.43
N ALA A 52 6.13 -9.55 -8.44
CA ALA A 52 7.10 -9.29 -9.51
C ALA A 52 8.39 -8.67 -8.94
N GLY A 53 8.29 -7.64 -8.09
CA GLY A 53 9.44 -7.04 -7.41
C GLY A 53 10.26 -8.05 -6.62
N LEU A 54 9.60 -8.99 -5.94
CA LEU A 54 10.27 -10.08 -5.23
C LEU A 54 11.04 -11.03 -6.18
N ILE A 55 10.44 -11.41 -7.32
CA ILE A 55 11.08 -12.29 -8.32
C ILE A 55 12.31 -11.61 -8.95
N PHE A 56 12.20 -10.31 -9.26
CA PHE A 56 13.30 -9.54 -9.84
C PHE A 56 14.33 -9.05 -8.80
N ARG A 57 14.11 -9.34 -7.51
CA ARG A 57 14.94 -8.87 -6.39
C ARG A 57 15.08 -7.34 -6.36
N ASP A 58 14.03 -6.64 -6.77
CA ASP A 58 13.93 -5.18 -6.74
C ASP A 58 13.16 -4.76 -5.49
N ASP A 59 13.91 -4.41 -4.45
CA ASP A 59 13.37 -3.99 -3.15
C ASP A 59 12.51 -2.72 -3.28
N ALA A 60 12.87 -1.79 -4.15
CA ALA A 60 12.13 -0.54 -4.32
C ALA A 60 10.73 -0.81 -4.89
N VAL A 61 10.65 -1.67 -5.91
CA VAL A 61 9.38 -2.11 -6.49
C VAL A 61 8.55 -2.88 -5.46
N LEU A 62 9.17 -3.83 -4.75
CA LEU A 62 8.51 -4.61 -3.70
C LEU A 62 7.90 -3.72 -2.61
N PHE A 63 8.70 -2.85 -2.00
CA PHE A 63 8.26 -1.99 -0.91
C PHE A 63 7.21 -0.97 -1.37
N SER A 64 7.35 -0.41 -2.58
CA SER A 64 6.38 0.54 -3.14
C SER A 64 5.00 -0.10 -3.33
N PHE A 65 4.96 -1.30 -3.92
CA PHE A 65 3.70 -2.00 -4.13
C PHE A 65 3.08 -2.49 -2.83
N LEU A 66 3.90 -3.00 -1.89
CA LEU A 66 3.41 -3.37 -0.56
C LEU A 66 2.86 -2.16 0.20
N PHE A 67 3.49 -1.00 0.09
CA PHE A 67 3.01 0.25 0.67
C PHE A 67 1.63 0.62 0.11
N ILE A 68 1.45 0.57 -1.21
CA ILE A 68 0.16 0.84 -1.86
C ILE A 68 -0.89 -0.15 -1.35
N VAL A 69 -0.57 -1.45 -1.24
CA VAL A 69 -1.48 -2.47 -0.70
C VAL A 69 -1.93 -2.10 0.71
N ILE A 70 -0.99 -1.78 1.62
CA ILE A 70 -1.30 -1.43 3.01
C ILE A 70 -2.19 -0.19 3.09
N VAL A 71 -1.81 0.89 2.40
CA VAL A 71 -2.57 2.16 2.37
C VAL A 71 -3.98 1.92 1.86
N THR A 72 -4.11 1.18 0.76
CA THR A 72 -5.39 0.92 0.08
C THR A 72 -6.30 0.04 0.92
N ILE A 73 -5.78 -1.06 1.50
CA ILE A 73 -6.56 -1.93 2.41
C ILE A 73 -7.03 -1.14 3.63
N ARG A 74 -6.13 -0.35 4.23
CA ARG A 74 -6.46 0.42 5.43
C ARG A 74 -7.50 1.49 5.12
N SER A 75 -7.38 2.13 3.96
CA SER A 75 -8.35 3.10 3.46
C SER A 75 -9.73 2.46 3.25
N LEU A 76 -9.79 1.34 2.53
CA LEU A 76 -11.01 0.62 2.23
C LEU A 76 -11.73 0.09 3.49
N LYS A 77 -10.98 -0.44 4.46
CA LYS A 77 -11.54 -0.98 5.71
C LYS A 77 -12.21 0.10 6.55
N ARG A 78 -11.66 1.32 6.54
CA ARG A 78 -12.16 2.43 7.36
C ARG A 78 -13.18 3.30 6.64
N GLY A 79 -13.09 3.44 5.31
CA GLY A 79 -14.13 4.07 4.49
C GLY A 79 -15.44 3.27 4.44
N LYS A 80 -15.47 2.04 4.97
CA LYS A 80 -16.71 1.26 5.18
C LYS A 80 -17.45 1.64 6.49
N LYS A 81 -16.76 2.27 7.45
CA LYS A 81 -17.32 2.74 8.73
C LYS A 81 -17.69 4.22 8.66
#